data_AF-A0A946JXI5-F1
#
_entry.id   AF-A0A946JXI5-F1
#
_cell.length_a   1.000
_cell.length_b   1.000
_cell.length_c   1.000
_cell.angle_alpha   90.00
_cell.angle_beta   90.00
_cell.angle_gamma   90.00
#
_symmetry.space_group_name_H-M   'P 1'
#
loop_
_entity.id
_entity.type
_entity.pdbx_description
1 polymer ?
#
loop_
_entity_poly.entity_id
_entity_poly.type
_entity_poly.pdbx_seq_one_letter_code
_entity_poly.pdbx_strand_id
1 'polypeptide(L)'
;MPNHFLYRTITAAATTAILSLSPNAYSDGFDLSEKLSVTGFIDMSTVRVEPDGGDSSTDSGFDQFEIDLLFDFGSGLSAQVDLEYQDDGDGEEFDVEQAFFTYGVNDALSFKA
;
A
#
# COMPACT_ATOMS: atom_id res chain seq x y z
N MET A 1 -6.57 47.44 6.06
CA MET A 1 -6.94 46.46 7.10
C MET A 1 -6.30 45.14 6.69
N PRO A 2 -5.35 44.56 7.45
CA PRO A 2 -4.81 43.26 7.09
C PRO A 2 -5.81 42.17 7.51
N ASN A 3 -6.35 41.43 6.55
CA ASN A 3 -7.15 40.23 6.80
C ASN A 3 -6.22 39.09 7.20
N HIS A 4 -5.96 38.95 8.50
CA HIS A 4 -5.36 37.74 9.04
C HIS A 4 -6.51 36.76 9.35
N PHE A 5 -6.88 35.92 8.37
CA PHE A 5 -7.60 34.68 8.69
C PHE A 5 -6.60 33.75 9.37
N LEU A 6 -6.47 33.89 10.69
CA LEU A 6 -5.69 32.99 11.53
C LEU A 6 -6.52 31.71 11.75
N TYR A 7 -6.05 30.58 11.22
CA TYR A 7 -6.59 29.26 11.53
C TYR A 7 -6.48 28.99 13.04
N ARG A 8 -7.56 28.53 13.69
CA ARG A 8 -7.55 28.31 15.16
C ARG A 8 -7.19 26.87 15.54
N THR A 9 -7.49 25.86 14.73
CA THR A 9 -6.94 24.49 14.87
C THR A 9 -7.09 23.72 13.56
N ILE A 10 -6.05 23.01 13.14
CA ILE A 10 -6.10 21.97 12.10
C ILE A 10 -5.76 20.66 12.78
N THR A 11 -6.63 19.66 12.65
CA THR A 11 -6.39 18.31 13.15
C THR A 11 -6.31 17.37 11.97
N ALA A 12 -5.19 16.68 11.81
CA ALA A 12 -5.02 15.62 10.82
C ALA A 12 -4.76 14.30 11.53
N ALA A 13 -5.33 13.22 11.02
CA ALA A 13 -5.02 11.86 11.43
C ALA A 13 -4.92 10.99 10.18
N ALA A 14 -3.91 10.13 10.14
CA ALA A 14 -3.75 9.07 9.15
C ALA A 14 -3.76 7.72 9.86
N THR A 15 -4.24 6.69 9.18
CA THR A 15 -4.28 5.33 9.71
C THR A 15 -3.98 4.35 8.60
N THR A 16 -2.89 3.62 8.79
CA THR A 16 -2.48 2.54 7.90
C THR A 16 -2.86 1.19 8.50
N ALA A 17 -3.53 0.35 7.73
CA ALA A 17 -3.84 -1.04 8.07
C ALA A 17 -3.00 -1.98 7.22
N ILE A 18 -2.22 -2.86 7.88
CA ILE A 18 -1.43 -3.90 7.21
C ILE A 18 -2.28 -5.15 7.08
N LEU A 19 -2.27 -5.76 5.91
CA LEU A 19 -3.03 -6.97 5.59
C LEU A 19 -2.07 -8.11 5.22
N SER A 20 -2.37 -9.31 5.69
CA SER A 20 -1.70 -10.54 5.26
C SER A 20 -2.75 -11.60 5.00
N LEU A 21 -2.79 -12.11 3.77
CA LEU A 21 -3.79 -13.08 3.33
C LEU A 21 -3.08 -14.36 2.85
N SER A 22 -3.64 -15.50 3.24
CA SER A 22 -3.27 -16.81 2.69
C SER A 22 -4.34 -17.21 1.67
N PRO A 23 -4.06 -17.16 0.36
CA PRO A 23 -5.05 -17.48 -0.66
C PRO A 23 -5.37 -18.97 -0.66
N ASN A 24 -6.65 -19.34 -0.59
CA ASN A 24 -7.07 -20.73 -0.75
C ASN A 24 -7.29 -21.02 -2.24
N ALA A 25 -6.24 -21.43 -2.94
CA ALA A 25 -6.30 -21.77 -4.36
C ALA A 25 -5.72 -23.16 -4.63
N TYR A 26 -6.60 -24.11 -4.94
CA TYR A 26 -6.25 -25.51 -5.22
C TYR A 26 -6.31 -25.77 -6.72
N SER A 27 -5.23 -26.31 -7.28
CA SER A 27 -5.10 -26.71 -8.68
C SER A 27 -4.40 -28.07 -8.77
N ASP A 28 -4.83 -28.95 -9.68
CA ASP A 28 -4.27 -30.29 -9.81
C ASP A 28 -2.80 -30.23 -10.25
N GLY A 29 -1.89 -30.68 -9.37
CA GLY A 29 -0.44 -30.65 -9.60
C GLY A 29 0.28 -29.32 -9.28
N PHE A 30 -0.45 -28.27 -8.86
CA PHE A 30 0.13 -27.00 -8.44
C PHE A 30 -0.70 -26.40 -7.31
N ASP A 31 -0.19 -26.51 -6.08
CA ASP A 31 -0.79 -25.85 -4.92
C ASP A 31 -0.29 -24.40 -4.85
N LEU A 32 -1.13 -23.47 -5.33
CA LEU A 32 -0.83 -22.04 -5.30
C LEU A 32 -0.89 -21.49 -3.86
N SER A 33 -1.69 -22.11 -2.98
CA SER A 33 -1.85 -21.65 -1.59
C SER A 33 -0.59 -21.81 -0.74
N GLU A 34 0.25 -22.80 -1.05
CA GLU A 34 1.54 -23.01 -0.37
C GLU A 34 2.66 -22.11 -0.91
N LYS A 35 2.48 -21.55 -2.11
CA LYS A 35 3.52 -20.83 -2.85
C LYS A 35 3.29 -19.34 -2.97
N LEU A 36 2.05 -18.87 -2.78
CA LEU A 36 1.68 -17.46 -2.87
C LEU A 36 1.35 -16.93 -1.48
N SER A 37 2.08 -15.90 -1.06
CA SER A 37 1.71 -15.04 0.05
C SER A 37 1.24 -13.70 -0.50
N VAL A 38 0.16 -13.16 0.06
CA VAL A 38 -0.34 -11.82 -0.28
C VAL A 38 -0.21 -10.92 0.93
N THR A 39 0.52 -9.83 0.79
CA THR A 39 0.65 -8.79 1.82
C THR A 39 0.27 -7.43 1.25
N GLY A 40 0.34 -6.40 2.08
CA GLY A 40 0.15 -5.04 1.65
C GLY A 40 -0.40 -4.17 2.75
N PHE A 41 -0.83 -2.98 2.38
CA PHE A 41 -1.45 -2.04 3.30
C PHE A 41 -2.54 -1.20 2.64
N ILE A 42 -3.36 -0.58 3.47
CA ILE A 42 -4.32 0.45 3.10
C ILE A 42 -4.03 1.65 3.99
N ASP A 43 -3.88 2.84 3.42
CA ASP A 43 -3.75 4.10 4.15
C ASP A 43 -4.95 5.02 3.91
N MET A 44 -5.37 5.69 4.97
CA MET A 44 -6.54 6.56 4.97
C MET A 44 -6.30 7.75 5.90
N SER A 45 -6.76 8.93 5.48
CA SER A 45 -6.59 10.15 6.25
C SER A 45 -7.91 10.88 6.50
N THR A 46 -7.90 11.69 7.55
CA THR A 46 -8.93 12.70 7.80
C THR A 46 -8.28 14.00 8.26
N VAL A 47 -8.78 15.11 7.71
CA VAL A 47 -8.38 16.46 8.08
C VAL A 47 -9.61 17.23 8.52
N ARG A 48 -9.50 17.90 9.66
CA ARG A 48 -10.52 18.78 10.20
C ARG A 48 -9.97 20.19 10.35
N VAL A 49 -10.70 21.15 9.80
CA VAL A 49 -10.36 22.57 9.85
C VAL A 49 -11.40 23.32 10.67
N GLU A 50 -10.94 24.00 11.72
CA GLU A 50 -11.78 24.83 12.60
C GLU A 50 -11.36 26.30 12.52
N PRO A 51 -12.03 27.10 11.65
CA PRO A 51 -11.75 28.53 11.54
C PRO A 51 -12.35 29.31 12.72
N ASP A 52 -11.74 30.47 13.04
CA ASP A 52 -12.28 31.35 14.07
C ASP A 52 -13.52 32.10 13.56
N GLY A 53 -14.68 31.84 14.18
CA GLY A 53 -15.94 32.51 13.83
C GLY A 53 -16.62 32.01 12.55
N GLY A 54 -16.27 30.82 12.05
CA GLY A 54 -16.91 30.17 10.90
C GLY A 54 -17.26 28.70 11.14
N ASP A 55 -17.87 28.06 10.14
CA ASP A 55 -18.22 26.64 10.20
C ASP A 55 -16.98 25.75 10.04
N SER A 56 -16.94 24.64 10.77
CA SER A 56 -15.88 23.64 10.62
C SER A 56 -16.07 22.80 9.35
N SER A 57 -14.97 22.43 8.70
CA SER A 57 -14.95 21.40 7.64
C SER A 57 -14.23 20.14 8.12
N THR A 58 -14.69 18.98 7.66
CA THR A 58 -13.99 17.71 7.79
C THR A 58 -13.93 17.06 6.42
N ASP A 59 -12.73 16.67 6.02
CA ASP A 59 -12.46 15.91 4.82
C ASP A 59 -11.81 14.58 5.22
N SER A 60 -12.15 13.50 4.53
CA SER A 60 -11.58 12.18 4.76
C SER A 60 -11.45 11.44 3.44
N GLY A 61 -10.32 10.78 3.25
CA GLY A 61 -9.95 10.15 2.00
C GLY A 61 -9.38 8.75 2.20
N PHE A 62 -9.40 8.01 1.10
CA PHE A 62 -8.54 6.87 0.92
C PHE A 62 -7.29 7.38 0.23
N ASP A 63 -6.12 7.18 0.83
CA ASP A 63 -4.90 7.85 0.35
C ASP A 63 -4.09 6.92 -0.56
N GLN A 64 -3.96 5.65 -0.16
CA GLN A 64 -3.11 4.69 -0.86
C GLN A 64 -3.50 3.24 -0.51
N PHE A 65 -3.25 2.31 -1.42
CA PHE A 65 -3.02 0.91 -1.04
C PHE A 65 -1.89 0.29 -1.84
N GLU A 66 -1.30 -0.74 -1.24
CA GLU A 66 -0.35 -1.63 -1.88
C GLU A 66 -0.82 -3.07 -1.69
N ILE A 67 -0.68 -3.87 -2.75
CA ILE A 67 -0.86 -5.32 -2.70
C ILE A 67 0.41 -5.97 -3.24
N ASP A 68 1.07 -6.73 -2.37
CA ASP A 68 2.24 -7.51 -2.72
C ASP A 68 1.83 -8.94 -3.03
N LEU A 69 2.24 -9.44 -4.18
CA LEU A 69 2.09 -10.85 -4.56
C LEU A 69 3.46 -11.53 -4.49
N LEU A 70 3.71 -12.29 -3.42
CA LEU A 70 4.98 -12.95 -3.16
C LEU A 70 4.88 -14.43 -3.53
N PHE A 71 5.67 -14.86 -4.51
CA PHE A 71 5.74 -16.25 -4.96
C PHE A 71 7.03 -16.91 -4.49
N ASP A 72 6.92 -18.07 -3.83
CA ASP A 72 8.03 -18.98 -3.55
C ASP A 72 7.88 -20.24 -4.40
N PHE A 73 8.76 -20.40 -5.40
CA PHE A 73 8.77 -21.57 -6.27
C PHE A 73 9.61 -22.73 -5.71
N GLY A 74 10.30 -22.50 -4.59
CA GLY A 74 11.29 -23.40 -4.02
C GLY A 74 12.65 -23.34 -4.73
N SER A 75 13.62 -24.08 -4.20
CA SER A 75 14.98 -24.17 -4.75
C SER A 75 15.68 -22.81 -4.93
N GLY A 76 15.36 -21.85 -4.06
CA GLY A 76 15.93 -20.51 -4.07
C GLY A 76 15.36 -19.56 -5.13
N LEU A 77 14.31 -19.93 -5.86
CA LEU A 77 13.65 -19.04 -6.83
C LEU A 77 12.35 -18.46 -6.24
N SER A 78 12.25 -17.13 -6.22
CA SER A 78 11.04 -16.41 -5.86
C SER A 78 10.71 -15.31 -6.88
N ALA A 79 9.47 -14.81 -6.84
CA ALA A 79 9.05 -13.63 -7.57
C ALA A 79 8.20 -12.74 -6.69
N GLN A 80 8.19 -11.44 -6.99
CA GLN A 80 7.35 -10.47 -6.33
C GLN A 80 6.77 -9.51 -7.36
N VAL A 81 5.50 -9.17 -7.19
CA VAL A 81 4.81 -8.12 -7.95
C VAL A 81 4.07 -7.25 -6.96
N ASP A 82 4.39 -5.97 -6.97
CA ASP A 82 3.85 -4.95 -6.06
C ASP A 82 2.91 -4.08 -6.90
N LEU A 83 1.64 -4.08 -6.49
CA LEU A 83 0.57 -3.33 -7.15
C LEU A 83 0.19 -2.17 -6.24
N GLU A 84 0.28 -0.96 -6.76
CA GLU A 84 0.02 0.25 -6.00
C GLU A 84 -1.19 0.99 -6.57
N TYR A 85 -1.95 1.57 -5.67
CA TYR A 85 -2.81 2.70 -5.94
C TYR A 85 -2.40 3.86 -5.05
N GLN A 86 -2.27 5.05 -5.62
CA GLN A 86 -2.12 6.29 -4.86
C GLN A 86 -2.99 7.41 -5.44
N ASP A 87 -3.51 8.26 -4.56
CA ASP A 87 -4.04 9.58 -4.93
C ASP A 87 -2.90 10.61 -4.81
N ASP A 88 -2.27 10.96 -5.93
CA ASP A 88 -1.13 11.90 -5.97
C ASP A 88 -1.54 13.35 -6.26
N GLY A 89 -2.85 13.61 -6.38
CA GLY A 89 -3.41 14.92 -6.67
C GLY A 89 -3.42 15.32 -8.15
N ASP A 90 -2.80 14.55 -9.05
CA ASP A 90 -2.88 14.69 -10.52
C ASP A 90 -3.80 13.61 -11.15
N GLY A 91 -4.18 12.61 -10.38
CA GLY A 91 -5.21 11.62 -10.70
C GLY A 91 -5.09 10.39 -9.81
N GLU A 92 -6.07 9.49 -9.91
CA GLU A 92 -5.98 8.17 -9.27
C GLU A 92 -5.15 7.27 -10.19
N GLU A 93 -3.95 6.86 -9.76
CA GLU A 93 -3.07 6.02 -10.56
C GLU A 93 -3.00 4.61 -9.96
N PHE A 94 -3.21 3.59 -10.81
CA PHE A 94 -3.03 2.19 -10.46
C PHE A 94 -1.91 1.62 -11.32
N ASP A 95 -0.83 1.21 -10.67
CA ASP A 95 0.41 0.83 -11.33
C ASP A 95 1.05 -0.41 -10.75
N VAL A 96 1.98 -0.98 -11.52
CA VAL A 96 2.98 -1.91 -11.01
C VAL A 96 4.14 -1.09 -10.49
N GLU A 97 4.26 -0.96 -9.17
CA GLU A 97 5.37 -0.24 -8.54
C GLU A 97 6.69 -1.00 -8.78
N GLN A 98 6.64 -2.32 -8.59
CA GLN A 98 7.78 -3.19 -8.83
C GLN A 98 7.36 -4.60 -9.27
N ALA A 99 8.17 -5.20 -10.13
CA ALA A 99 8.06 -6.63 -10.45
C ALA A 99 9.46 -7.19 -10.67
N PHE A 100 9.78 -8.28 -9.97
CA PHE A 100 11.11 -8.88 -10.04
C PHE A 100 11.11 -10.37 -9.69
N PHE A 101 12.15 -11.05 -10.15
CA PHE A 101 12.52 -12.39 -9.69
C PHE A 101 13.74 -12.31 -8.79
N THR A 102 13.82 -13.21 -7.81
CA THR A 102 15.03 -13.43 -7.02
C THR A 102 15.50 -14.87 -7.15
N TYR A 103 16.80 -15.07 -7.42
CA TYR A 103 17.44 -16.38 -7.43
C TYR A 103 18.58 -16.44 -6.42
N GLY A 104 18.46 -17.32 -5.43
CA GLY A 104 19.47 -17.64 -4.43
C GLY A 104 20.47 -18.66 -4.98
N VAL A 105 21.74 -18.26 -5.08
CA VAL A 105 22.85 -19.16 -5.44
C VAL A 105 23.32 -19.95 -4.22
N ASN A 106 23.33 -19.31 -3.05
CA ASN A 106 23.61 -19.90 -1.74
C ASN A 106 23.11 -18.95 -0.64
N ASP A 107 23.27 -19.34 0.63
CA ASP A 107 22.81 -18.59 1.81
C ASP A 107 23.35 -17.14 1.89
N ALA A 108 24.46 -16.84 1.19
CA ALA A 108 25.10 -15.53 1.22
C ALA A 108 25.00 -14.74 -0.10
N LEU A 109 24.49 -15.34 -1.18
CA LEU A 109 24.45 -14.71 -2.51
C LEU A 109 23.13 -14.97 -3.22
N SER A 110 22.45 -13.89 -3.60
CA SER A 110 21.27 -13.90 -4.47
C SER A 110 21.35 -12.82 -5.55
N PHE A 111 20.59 -13.01 -6.62
CA PHE A 111 20.40 -12.04 -7.70
C PHE A 111 18.93 -11.66 -7.79
N LYS A 112 18.65 -10.36 -7.93
CA LYS A 112 17.34 -9.80 -8.19
C LYS A 112 17.35 -9.16 -9.58
N ALA A 113 16.34 -9.45 -10.41
CA ALA A 113 16.22 -8.97 -11.79
C ALA A 113 14.77 -8.68 -12.15
#